data_AF-A0A974H4T4-F1
#
_entry.id   AF-A0A974H4T4-F1
#
_cell.length_a   1.000
_cell.length_b   1.000
_cell.length_c   1.000
_cell.angle_alpha   90.00
_cell.angle_beta   90.00
_cell.angle_gamma   90.00
#
_symmetry.space_group_name_H-M   'P 1'
#
loop_
_entity.id
_entity.type
_entity.pdbx_description
1 polymer ?
#
loop_
_entity_poly.entity_id
_entity_poly.type
_entity_poly.pdbx_seq_one_letter_code
_entity_poly.pdbx_strand_id
1 'polypeptide(L)'
;MAELQLQKKGKKSGDGIGTMVDFLLANARLVLGVGGAAILGIATLIVKRLIDRATSPPSDKEAEEKAEQKSIEESWKEALLQKASPALRRKEELRHHCTPLSLPDPSQPMPEAAGTSQVKAPDEIKKIPICFTLQERLLNYHAHHASVPEAQMEEARQLLLEIKKELQEFLRAKLPEIPFLALQLGGSLGDRLPVSCLDHACLIIPLVLESDLWCVIPGQQTILSDPNFCMVKRTDLEYTARGSSPWDRFLVGAYLSSQTMVQSLHKTVVGSINWQAIGTVLDCTIKPNIATDELKLEVVHPYFHMIIRILPMAVIKDGDFLAHCCAGAPADNLWQQSFYKEEVSRLQELDNSDSGIRLKCFQILKGVCRDCPSLSHLNSTHLRHTLLHLSTESSDWTETALADRFLRVLEELIGSLDKGFLPSYFNDKLNLFSSLRAEDIDELGYGLYQVFSEPDDLLNR
;
A
#
# COMPACT_ATOMS: atom_id res chain seq x y z
N MET A 1 22.17 70.89 0.91
CA MET A 1 22.24 71.99 1.89
C MET A 1 20.97 71.97 2.72
N ALA A 2 21.15 71.94 4.05
CA ALA A 2 20.19 72.22 5.11
C ALA A 2 18.99 71.26 5.28
N GLU A 3 18.54 70.90 6.48
CA GLU A 3 19.11 70.77 7.82
C GLU A 3 17.97 70.17 8.67
N LEU A 4 18.32 69.32 9.64
CA LEU A 4 17.42 68.76 10.64
C LEU A 4 16.82 69.87 11.52
N GLN A 5 15.52 69.81 11.78
CA GLN A 5 14.98 70.27 13.07
C GLN A 5 14.17 69.16 13.75
N LEU A 6 14.71 68.74 14.88
CA LEU A 6 14.19 67.79 15.84
C LEU A 6 13.39 68.59 16.88
N GLN A 7 12.10 68.31 17.06
CA GLN A 7 11.36 68.76 18.25
C GLN A 7 10.84 67.54 19.04
N LYS A 8 11.39 67.41 20.27
CA LYS A 8 11.08 66.39 21.29
C LYS A 8 9.85 66.77 22.11
N LYS A 9 8.94 65.80 22.31
CA LYS A 9 8.10 65.45 23.49
C LYS A 9 6.74 64.95 22.99
N GLY A 10 6.11 63.90 23.52
CA GLY A 10 6.38 63.10 24.68
C GLY A 10 5.63 61.77 24.60
N LYS A 11 6.16 60.81 25.33
CA LYS A 11 5.73 59.41 25.42
C LYS A 11 4.37 59.32 26.13
N LYS A 12 3.33 58.83 25.46
CA LYS A 12 2.20 58.14 26.10
C LYS A 12 2.00 56.81 25.38
N SER A 13 2.28 55.76 26.15
CA SER A 13 2.12 54.36 25.79
C SER A 13 0.65 54.05 25.53
N GLY A 14 0.38 53.31 24.45
CA GLY A 14 -0.90 52.67 24.21
C GLY A 14 -1.53 53.00 22.86
N ASP A 15 -0.92 52.58 21.75
CA ASP A 15 -1.69 52.32 20.50
C ASP A 15 -0.93 51.46 19.46
N GLY A 16 -0.35 50.35 19.91
CA GLY A 16 0.37 49.40 19.03
C GLY A 16 -0.50 48.26 18.48
N ILE A 17 -1.73 48.11 18.99
CA ILE A 17 -2.60 46.99 18.62
C ILE A 17 -3.55 47.41 17.49
N GLY A 18 -4.07 48.64 17.50
CA GLY A 18 -4.96 49.13 16.45
C GLY A 18 -4.33 49.13 15.06
N THR A 19 -3.07 49.56 14.96
CA THR A 19 -2.32 49.61 13.69
C THR A 19 -1.93 48.22 13.15
N MET A 20 -1.73 47.24 14.04
CA MET A 20 -1.46 45.85 13.64
C MET A 20 -2.75 45.13 13.23
N VAL A 21 -3.87 45.45 13.87
CA VAL A 21 -5.20 44.95 13.51
C VAL A 21 -5.66 45.52 12.17
N ASP A 22 -5.42 46.79 11.88
CA ASP A 22 -5.73 47.39 10.58
C ASP A 22 -4.86 46.82 9.45
N PHE A 23 -3.60 46.47 9.72
CA PHE A 23 -2.73 45.79 8.75
C PHE A 23 -3.17 44.34 8.49
N LEU A 24 -3.67 43.64 9.52
CA LEU A 24 -4.24 42.30 9.38
C LEU A 24 -5.60 42.32 8.66
N LEU A 25 -6.44 43.32 8.92
CA LEU A 25 -7.73 43.50 8.24
C LEU A 25 -7.57 43.92 6.76
N ALA A 26 -6.57 44.74 6.45
CA ALA A 26 -6.23 45.10 5.07
C ALA A 26 -5.77 43.89 4.25
N ASN A 27 -5.03 42.96 4.86
CA ASN A 27 -4.61 41.71 4.22
C ASN A 27 -5.72 40.64 4.20
N ALA A 28 -6.64 40.64 5.17
CA ALA A 28 -7.79 39.73 5.17
C ALA A 28 -8.80 40.03 4.05
N ARG A 29 -8.90 41.29 3.59
CA ARG A 29 -9.70 41.65 2.40
C ARG A 29 -9.07 41.23 1.07
N LEU A 30 -7.78 40.90 1.05
CA LEU A 30 -7.09 40.41 -0.16
C LEU A 30 -7.20 38.88 -0.34
N VAL A 31 -7.62 38.14 0.71
CA VAL A 31 -7.71 36.67 0.75
C VAL A 31 -9.15 36.18 0.94
N LEU A 32 -10.13 36.95 0.47
CA LEU A 32 -11.54 36.53 0.36
C LEU A 32 -11.91 36.27 -1.11
N GLY A 33 -11.14 35.39 -1.73
CA GLY A 33 -11.55 34.58 -2.88
C GLY A 33 -11.84 33.17 -2.39
N VAL A 34 -12.96 32.61 -2.87
CA VAL A 34 -13.57 31.29 -2.56
C VAL A 34 -12.56 30.24 -2.08
N GLY A 35 -12.41 30.09 -0.75
CA GLY A 35 -11.47 29.13 -0.13
C GLY A 35 -11.23 29.32 1.37
N GLY A 36 -11.47 30.52 1.90
CA GLY A 36 -11.16 30.86 3.31
C GLY A 36 -12.16 30.42 4.40
N ALA A 37 -13.30 29.82 4.06
CA ALA A 37 -14.34 29.51 5.05
C ALA A 37 -14.09 28.22 5.87
N ALA A 38 -13.36 27.24 5.32
CA ALA A 38 -13.15 25.95 5.98
C ALA A 38 -12.14 26.00 7.13
N ILE A 39 -11.11 26.84 7.02
CA ILE A 39 -10.02 26.93 8.01
C ILE A 39 -10.47 27.65 9.29
N LEU A 40 -11.48 28.54 9.20
CA LEU A 40 -12.04 29.23 10.37
C LEU A 40 -12.92 28.31 11.25
N GLY A 41 -13.52 27.27 10.66
CA GLY A 41 -14.36 26.30 11.37
C GLY A 41 -13.58 25.36 12.29
N ILE A 42 -12.36 24.98 11.88
CA ILE A 42 -11.50 24.06 12.66
C ILE A 42 -10.86 24.80 13.85
N ALA A 43 -10.41 26.04 13.65
CA ALA A 43 -9.81 26.86 14.70
C ALA A 43 -10.81 27.23 15.81
N THR A 44 -12.09 27.45 15.47
CA THR A 44 -13.13 27.79 16.47
C THR A 44 -13.57 26.61 17.33
N LEU A 45 -13.54 25.38 16.82
CA LEU A 45 -13.84 24.17 17.61
C LEU A 45 -12.73 23.82 18.61
N ILE A 46 -11.46 24.04 18.27
CA ILE A 46 -10.32 23.78 19.16
C ILE A 46 -10.31 24.76 20.32
N VAL A 47 -10.57 26.05 20.05
CA VAL A 47 -10.67 27.08 21.10
C VAL A 47 -11.89 26.84 21.99
N LYS A 48 -13.02 26.39 21.44
CA LYS A 48 -14.21 26.03 22.24
C LYS A 48 -13.94 24.83 23.15
N ARG A 49 -13.26 23.78 22.66
CA ARG A 49 -12.83 22.62 23.48
C ARG A 49 -11.85 23.01 24.59
N LEU A 50 -10.98 23.99 24.34
CA LEU A 50 -10.01 24.48 25.32
C LEU A 50 -10.67 25.33 26.42
N ILE A 51 -11.67 26.15 26.07
CA ILE A 51 -12.42 26.95 27.03
C ILE A 51 -13.33 26.04 27.87
N ASP A 52 -14.03 25.08 27.25
CA ASP A 52 -14.88 24.12 27.96
C ASP A 52 -14.07 23.24 28.94
N ARG A 53 -12.80 22.92 28.60
CA ARG A 53 -11.85 22.20 29.47
C ARG A 53 -11.27 23.07 30.60
N ALA A 54 -11.30 24.39 30.47
CA ALA A 54 -10.79 25.33 31.49
C ALA A 54 -11.88 25.81 32.46
N THR A 55 -13.17 25.65 32.13
CA THR A 55 -14.30 26.14 32.94
C THR A 55 -15.05 25.07 33.74
N SER A 56 -14.70 23.78 33.62
CA SER A 56 -15.32 22.72 34.41
C SER A 56 -14.72 22.62 35.83
N PRO A 57 -15.54 22.58 36.91
CA PRO A 57 -15.04 22.48 38.29
C PRO A 57 -14.47 21.07 38.58
N PRO A 58 -13.55 20.95 39.55
CA PRO A 58 -12.84 19.70 39.81
C PRO A 58 -13.77 18.73 40.55
N SER A 59 -14.24 17.69 39.86
CA SER A 59 -14.87 16.53 40.47
C SER A 59 -14.26 15.27 39.87
N ASP A 60 -13.57 14.49 40.70
CA ASP A 60 -13.28 13.03 40.75
C ASP A 60 -13.30 12.14 39.49
N LYS A 61 -13.34 12.69 38.28
CA LYS A 61 -13.38 11.93 37.01
C LYS A 61 -12.00 11.53 36.50
N GLU A 62 -10.93 12.18 36.94
CA GLU A 62 -9.56 11.76 36.59
C GLU A 62 -9.12 10.49 37.33
N ALA A 63 -9.77 10.16 38.45
CA ALA A 63 -9.54 8.91 39.17
C ALA A 63 -10.34 7.75 38.56
N GLU A 64 -11.58 8.00 38.13
CA GLU A 64 -12.41 7.01 37.42
C GLU A 64 -11.91 6.72 36.00
N GLU A 65 -11.51 7.71 35.20
CA GLU A 65 -10.98 7.46 33.83
C GLU A 65 -9.64 6.71 33.86
N LYS A 66 -8.78 6.98 34.86
CA LYS A 66 -7.55 6.19 35.07
C LYS A 66 -7.81 4.82 35.67
N ALA A 67 -8.87 4.65 36.46
CA ALA A 67 -9.29 3.34 36.97
C ALA A 67 -9.93 2.49 35.87
N GLU A 68 -10.71 3.08 34.96
CA GLU A 68 -11.26 2.40 33.79
C GLU A 68 -10.16 2.06 32.78
N GLN A 69 -9.22 2.95 32.47
CA GLN A 69 -8.09 2.63 31.59
C GLN A 69 -7.20 1.53 32.17
N LYS A 70 -6.95 1.53 33.49
CA LYS A 70 -6.21 0.44 34.15
C LYS A 70 -7.03 -0.86 34.24
N SER A 71 -8.34 -0.77 34.47
CA SER A 71 -9.24 -1.94 34.49
C SER A 71 -9.35 -2.58 33.11
N ILE A 72 -9.38 -1.76 32.06
CA ILE A 72 -9.37 -2.21 30.67
C ILE A 72 -8.00 -2.86 30.38
N GLU A 73 -6.88 -2.21 30.71
CA GLU A 73 -5.53 -2.77 30.53
C GLU A 73 -5.28 -4.06 31.34
N GLU A 74 -5.84 -4.17 32.54
CA GLU A 74 -5.81 -5.39 33.36
C GLU A 74 -6.74 -6.48 32.78
N SER A 75 -7.89 -6.11 32.21
CA SER A 75 -8.78 -7.02 31.51
C SER A 75 -8.14 -7.58 30.22
N TRP A 76 -7.37 -6.76 29.49
CA TRP A 76 -6.55 -7.22 28.36
C TRP A 76 -5.41 -8.15 28.81
N LYS A 77 -4.80 -7.90 29.97
CA LYS A 77 -3.76 -8.77 30.57
C LYS A 77 -4.33 -10.10 31.09
N GLU A 78 -5.53 -10.10 31.67
CA GLU A 78 -6.23 -11.31 32.12
C GLU A 78 -6.71 -12.16 30.93
N ALA A 79 -7.14 -11.55 29.82
CA ALA A 79 -7.46 -12.26 28.59
C ALA A 79 -6.23 -12.95 27.95
N LEU A 80 -5.06 -12.33 28.04
CA LEU A 80 -3.77 -12.91 27.64
C LEU A 80 -3.32 -14.05 28.57
N LEU A 81 -3.53 -13.92 29.88
CA LEU A 81 -3.23 -14.96 30.87
C LEU A 81 -4.18 -16.17 30.78
N GLN A 82 -5.46 -15.95 30.45
CA GLN A 82 -6.43 -17.04 30.24
C GLN A 82 -6.18 -17.84 28.96
N LYS A 83 -5.61 -17.23 27.90
CA LYS A 83 -5.19 -17.95 26.69
C LYS A 83 -3.81 -18.63 26.81
N ALA A 84 -3.03 -18.34 27.85
CA ALA A 84 -1.69 -18.89 28.06
C ALA A 84 -1.63 -20.23 28.85
N SER A 85 -2.73 -20.98 29.01
CA SER A 85 -2.67 -22.32 29.61
C SER A 85 -3.66 -23.34 29.03
N PRO A 86 -3.20 -24.13 28.04
CA PRO A 86 -3.57 -25.54 27.96
C PRO A 86 -2.35 -26.48 27.83
N ALA A 87 -1.11 -25.97 27.91
CA ALA A 87 0.09 -26.78 27.72
C ALA A 87 0.55 -27.57 28.97
N LEU A 88 0.05 -27.23 30.16
CA LEU A 88 0.52 -27.81 31.43
C LEU A 88 -0.40 -28.89 32.03
N ARG A 89 -1.66 -29.05 31.57
CA ARG A 89 -2.54 -30.16 32.00
C ARG A 89 -2.33 -31.47 31.23
N ARG A 90 -1.83 -31.42 30.00
CA ARG A 90 -1.66 -32.63 29.16
C ARG A 90 -0.54 -33.55 29.65
N LYS A 91 0.36 -33.07 30.53
CA LYS A 91 1.52 -33.84 31.02
C LYS A 91 1.26 -34.62 32.32
N GLU A 92 0.15 -34.35 33.01
CA GLU A 92 -0.26 -35.11 34.21
C GLU A 92 -1.22 -36.25 33.86
N GLU A 93 -2.08 -36.12 32.85
CA GLU A 93 -3.02 -37.19 32.44
C GLU A 93 -2.31 -38.38 31.74
N LEU A 94 -1.14 -38.15 31.14
CA LEU A 94 -0.30 -39.19 30.52
C LEU A 94 0.48 -40.06 31.53
N ARG A 95 0.48 -39.71 32.82
CA ARG A 95 1.12 -40.53 33.88
C ARG A 95 0.16 -41.46 34.62
N HIS A 96 -1.14 -41.38 34.38
CA HIS A 96 -2.15 -42.21 35.05
C HIS A 96 -2.69 -43.39 34.22
N HIS A 97 -2.13 -43.67 33.05
CA HIS A 97 -2.61 -44.75 32.15
C HIS A 97 -1.52 -45.74 31.70
N CYS A 98 -0.52 -46.03 32.54
CA CYS A 98 0.36 -47.18 32.33
C CYS A 98 0.21 -48.19 33.47
N THR A 99 -0.79 -49.07 33.36
CA THR A 99 -0.86 -50.33 34.12
C THR A 99 -0.58 -51.46 33.13
N PRO A 100 0.36 -52.39 33.40
CA PRO A 100 0.73 -53.42 32.43
C PRO A 100 -0.36 -54.49 32.33
N LEU A 101 -0.94 -54.68 31.14
CA LEU A 101 -1.83 -55.80 30.84
C LEU A 101 -1.00 -57.07 30.64
N SER A 102 -1.31 -58.10 31.43
CA SER A 102 -0.73 -59.44 31.39
C SER A 102 -1.18 -60.23 30.14
N LEU A 103 -0.28 -61.07 29.63
CA LEU A 103 -0.50 -62.05 28.56
C LEU A 103 -1.54 -63.12 28.97
N PRO A 104 -2.40 -63.60 28.03
CA PRO A 104 -3.14 -64.84 28.21
C PRO A 104 -2.49 -66.01 27.43
N ASP A 105 -2.44 -67.18 28.06
CA ASP A 105 -2.09 -68.48 27.45
C ASP A 105 -3.35 -69.40 27.45
N PRO A 106 -3.39 -70.57 26.78
CA PRO A 106 -4.45 -70.91 25.84
C PRO A 106 -5.27 -72.13 26.28
N SER A 107 -6.60 -72.11 26.13
CA SER A 107 -7.42 -73.35 26.17
C SER A 107 -8.80 -73.13 25.54
N GLN A 108 -9.05 -73.84 24.45
CA GLN A 108 -10.34 -74.10 23.78
C GLN A 108 -11.29 -74.96 24.67
N PRO A 109 -12.60 -75.18 24.35
CA PRO A 109 -13.18 -75.34 23.00
C PRO A 109 -14.60 -74.79 22.71
N MET A 110 -14.95 -74.88 21.41
CA MET A 110 -16.22 -74.64 20.68
C MET A 110 -17.48 -75.29 21.28
N PRO A 111 -18.68 -74.80 20.89
CA PRO A 111 -19.47 -75.54 19.89
C PRO A 111 -20.11 -74.68 18.78
N GLU A 112 -20.43 -75.36 17.67
CA GLU A 112 -21.06 -74.88 16.43
C GLU A 112 -22.52 -74.42 16.59
N ALA A 113 -22.94 -73.49 15.72
CA ALA A 113 -23.91 -73.70 14.63
C ALA A 113 -24.89 -72.53 14.41
N ALA A 114 -24.85 -72.01 13.17
CA ALA A 114 -25.93 -71.50 12.32
C ALA A 114 -26.86 -70.37 12.81
N GLY A 115 -26.94 -69.30 12.00
CA GLY A 115 -28.10 -68.41 11.97
C GLY A 115 -27.82 -66.99 11.49
N THR A 116 -27.81 -66.80 10.17
CA THR A 116 -27.80 -65.51 9.47
C THR A 116 -28.90 -64.56 9.96
N SER A 117 -28.55 -63.32 10.32
CA SER A 117 -29.43 -62.16 10.15
C SER A 117 -28.63 -60.87 10.02
N GLN A 118 -28.91 -60.19 8.91
CA GLN A 118 -28.32 -58.92 8.49
C GLN A 118 -28.66 -57.81 9.50
N VAL A 119 -27.65 -57.09 9.98
CA VAL A 119 -27.81 -55.75 10.51
C VAL A 119 -26.95 -54.83 9.67
N LYS A 120 -27.60 -54.06 8.80
CA LYS A 120 -26.98 -52.92 8.11
C LYS A 120 -26.63 -51.86 9.16
N ALA A 121 -25.34 -51.67 9.43
CA ALA A 121 -24.85 -50.45 10.05
C ALA A 121 -24.80 -49.34 9.00
N PRO A 122 -25.24 -48.10 9.30
CA PRO A 122 -24.85 -46.95 8.51
C PRO A 122 -23.42 -46.55 8.90
N ASP A 123 -22.51 -46.56 7.93
CA ASP A 123 -21.20 -45.91 8.04
C ASP A 123 -21.40 -44.38 8.15
N GLU A 124 -21.69 -43.89 9.36
CA GLU A 124 -21.37 -42.51 9.72
C GLU A 124 -19.87 -42.41 9.93
N ILE A 125 -19.13 -42.16 8.85
CA ILE A 125 -17.79 -41.58 8.94
C ILE A 125 -17.98 -40.21 9.56
N LYS A 126 -17.92 -40.15 10.89
CA LYS A 126 -17.72 -38.91 11.65
C LYS A 126 -16.40 -38.34 11.17
N LYS A 127 -16.47 -37.40 10.21
CA LYS A 127 -15.35 -36.55 9.83
C LYS A 127 -14.93 -35.80 11.08
N ILE A 128 -13.92 -36.31 11.77
CA ILE A 128 -13.23 -35.57 12.82
C ILE A 128 -12.70 -34.32 12.11
N PRO A 129 -13.11 -33.11 12.51
CA PRO A 129 -12.56 -31.90 11.91
C PRO A 129 -11.08 -31.87 12.24
N ILE A 130 -10.24 -32.03 11.21
CA ILE A 130 -8.79 -31.92 11.32
C ILE A 130 -8.53 -30.47 11.72
N CYS A 131 -8.16 -30.25 12.98
CA CYS A 131 -7.76 -28.93 13.45
C CYS A 131 -6.39 -28.62 12.88
N PHE A 132 -6.37 -27.98 11.72
CA PHE A 132 -5.15 -27.42 11.17
C PHE A 132 -4.65 -26.29 12.09
N THR A 133 -3.34 -26.26 12.32
CA THR A 133 -2.70 -25.09 12.92
C THR A 133 -2.79 -23.90 11.97
N LEU A 134 -2.75 -22.66 12.50
CA LEU A 134 -2.75 -21.45 11.66
C LEU A 134 -1.64 -21.50 10.60
N GLN A 135 -0.46 -22.01 10.99
CA GLN A 135 0.67 -22.26 10.11
C GLN A 135 0.30 -23.13 8.90
N GLU A 136 -0.30 -24.30 9.14
CA GLU A 136 -0.70 -25.23 8.08
C GLU A 136 -1.78 -24.62 7.18
N ARG A 137 -2.72 -23.84 7.74
CA ARG A 137 -3.75 -23.14 6.97
C ARG A 137 -3.14 -22.07 6.07
N LEU A 138 -2.21 -21.26 6.57
CA LEU A 138 -1.52 -20.24 5.78
C LEU A 138 -0.75 -20.87 4.61
N LEU A 139 -0.08 -22.00 4.85
CA LEU A 139 0.60 -22.76 3.80
C LEU A 139 -0.38 -23.34 2.78
N ASN A 140 -1.52 -23.86 3.25
CA ASN A 140 -2.56 -24.41 2.38
C ASN A 140 -3.21 -23.32 1.51
N TYR A 141 -3.52 -22.17 2.11
CA TYR A 141 -4.05 -20.99 1.44
C TYR A 141 -3.05 -20.45 0.41
N HIS A 142 -1.75 -20.42 0.75
CA HIS A 142 -0.70 -20.06 -0.21
C HIS A 142 -0.70 -20.97 -1.44
N ALA A 143 -0.73 -22.29 -1.22
CA ALA A 143 -0.66 -23.26 -2.31
C ALA A 143 -1.89 -23.24 -3.23
N HIS A 144 -3.09 -22.99 -2.71
CA HIS A 144 -4.34 -23.11 -3.47
C HIS A 144 -4.94 -21.77 -3.94
N HIS A 145 -4.71 -20.67 -3.22
CA HIS A 145 -5.38 -19.38 -3.46
C HIS A 145 -4.43 -18.20 -3.70
N ALA A 146 -3.26 -18.19 -3.04
CA ALA A 146 -2.33 -17.06 -3.11
C ALA A 146 -1.12 -17.28 -4.05
N SER A 147 -1.00 -18.45 -4.67
CA SER A 147 0.05 -18.75 -5.66
C SER A 147 -0.57 -19.00 -7.02
N VAL A 148 -0.12 -18.24 -8.02
CA VAL A 148 -0.49 -18.50 -9.42
C VAL A 148 0.45 -19.59 -9.99
N PRO A 149 -0.06 -20.57 -10.75
CA PRO A 149 0.77 -21.57 -11.42
C PRO A 149 1.82 -20.94 -12.33
N GLU A 150 3.05 -21.44 -12.29
CA GLU A 150 4.18 -20.88 -13.06
C GLU A 150 3.91 -20.85 -14.58
N ALA A 151 3.26 -21.88 -15.12
CA ALA A 151 2.88 -21.93 -16.53
C ALA A 151 1.97 -20.75 -16.95
N GLN A 152 0.98 -20.41 -16.12
CA GLN A 152 0.07 -19.30 -16.39
C GLN A 152 0.77 -17.94 -16.22
N MET A 153 1.69 -17.83 -15.25
CA MET A 153 2.50 -16.62 -15.07
C MET A 153 3.39 -16.37 -16.28
N GLU A 154 4.03 -17.41 -16.81
CA GLU A 154 4.92 -17.31 -17.97
C GLU A 154 4.16 -16.97 -19.25
N GLU A 155 2.97 -17.54 -19.45
CA GLU A 155 2.07 -17.20 -20.55
C GLU A 155 1.64 -15.72 -20.48
N ALA A 156 1.20 -15.26 -19.31
CA ALA A 156 0.84 -13.85 -19.10
C ALA A 156 2.04 -12.91 -19.31
N ARG A 157 3.24 -13.32 -18.89
CA ARG A 157 4.48 -12.57 -19.10
C ARG A 157 4.84 -12.47 -20.57
N GLN A 158 4.66 -13.55 -21.34
CA GLN A 158 4.94 -13.56 -22.77
C GLN A 158 3.97 -12.65 -23.53
N LEU A 159 2.67 -12.71 -23.21
CA LEU A 159 1.66 -11.80 -23.76
C LEU A 159 2.02 -10.33 -23.48
N LEU A 160 2.45 -10.02 -22.25
CA LEU A 160 2.89 -8.67 -21.87
C LEU A 160 4.11 -8.21 -22.65
N LEU A 161 5.08 -9.10 -22.92
CA LEU A 161 6.25 -8.78 -23.74
C LEU A 161 5.88 -8.48 -25.19
N GLU A 162 4.88 -9.18 -25.74
CA GLU A 162 4.38 -8.96 -27.09
C GLU A 162 3.64 -7.62 -27.18
N ILE A 163 2.72 -7.33 -26.25
CA ILE A 163 2.03 -6.03 -26.15
C ILE A 163 3.06 -4.90 -25.98
N LYS A 164 4.06 -5.09 -25.12
CA LYS A 164 5.15 -4.13 -24.92
C LYS A 164 5.89 -3.85 -26.22
N LYS A 165 6.21 -4.88 -27.00
CA LYS A 165 6.94 -4.74 -28.27
C LYS A 165 6.11 -3.94 -29.28
N GLU A 166 4.84 -4.30 -29.45
CA GLU A 166 3.92 -3.58 -30.36
C GLU A 166 3.78 -2.11 -29.96
N LEU A 167 3.59 -1.83 -28.66
CA LEU A 167 3.51 -0.47 -28.14
C LEU A 167 4.81 0.31 -28.38
N GLN A 168 5.96 -0.32 -28.18
CA GLN A 168 7.27 0.31 -28.39
C GLN A 168 7.53 0.63 -29.87
N GLU A 169 7.19 -0.27 -30.78
CA GLU A 169 7.29 -0.04 -32.23
C GLU A 169 6.36 1.09 -32.68
N PHE A 170 5.13 1.11 -32.18
CA PHE A 170 4.17 2.16 -32.46
C PHE A 170 4.63 3.53 -31.97
N LEU A 171 5.10 3.63 -30.72
CA LEU A 171 5.58 4.89 -30.15
C LEU A 171 6.78 5.44 -30.92
N ARG A 172 7.71 4.58 -31.34
CA ARG A 172 8.84 4.98 -32.18
C ARG A 172 8.41 5.47 -33.56
N ALA A 173 7.40 4.85 -34.16
CA ALA A 173 6.89 5.23 -35.47
C ALA A 173 6.09 6.56 -35.43
N LYS A 174 5.31 6.79 -34.37
CA LYS A 174 4.47 8.00 -34.24
C LYS A 174 5.20 9.20 -33.66
N LEU A 175 6.16 8.97 -32.77
CA LEU A 175 6.86 10.02 -32.03
C LEU A 175 8.39 9.84 -32.16
N PRO A 176 8.96 9.89 -33.39
CA PRO A 176 10.39 9.68 -33.62
C PRO A 176 11.26 10.75 -32.95
N GLU A 177 10.71 11.94 -32.76
CA GLU A 177 11.38 13.09 -32.12
C GLU A 177 11.57 12.91 -30.62
N ILE A 178 10.85 11.97 -29.99
CA ILE A 178 10.91 11.77 -28.54
C ILE A 178 11.83 10.58 -28.25
N PRO A 179 12.90 10.76 -27.46
CA PRO A 179 13.86 9.71 -27.15
C PRO A 179 13.30 8.76 -26.08
N PHE A 180 12.27 8.00 -26.44
CA PHE A 180 11.78 6.93 -25.59
C PHE A 180 12.84 5.83 -25.48
N LEU A 181 13.23 5.51 -24.24
CA LEU A 181 13.97 4.28 -23.98
C LEU A 181 13.08 3.06 -24.25
N ALA A 182 13.70 1.88 -24.32
CA ALA A 182 12.94 0.64 -24.39
C ALA A 182 11.99 0.55 -23.19
N LEU A 183 10.72 0.22 -23.46
CA LEU A 183 9.73 0.06 -22.40
C LEU A 183 10.24 -0.99 -21.40
N GLN A 184 9.84 -0.87 -20.15
CA GLN A 184 10.20 -1.83 -19.10
C GLN A 184 8.93 -2.51 -18.59
N LEU A 185 9.02 -3.82 -18.34
CA LEU A 185 7.95 -4.53 -17.66
C LEU A 185 8.16 -4.28 -16.16
N GLY A 186 7.20 -3.63 -15.51
CA GLY A 186 7.24 -3.33 -14.08
C GLY A 186 6.18 -4.13 -13.32
N GLY A 187 6.27 -4.07 -11.99
CA GLY A 187 5.37 -4.84 -11.12
C GLY A 187 5.81 -6.30 -10.97
N SER A 188 5.03 -7.07 -10.21
CA SER A 188 5.43 -8.42 -9.79
C SER A 188 5.76 -9.37 -10.95
N LEU A 189 5.06 -9.25 -12.08
CA LEU A 189 5.33 -10.05 -13.29
C LEU A 189 6.64 -9.68 -14.00
N GLY A 190 7.09 -8.42 -13.89
CA GLY A 190 8.36 -7.96 -14.47
C GLY A 190 9.56 -8.45 -13.68
N ASP A 191 9.50 -8.32 -12.35
CA ASP A 191 10.63 -8.62 -11.46
C ASP A 191 10.68 -10.10 -11.02
N ARG A 192 9.86 -10.95 -11.65
CA ARG A 192 9.70 -12.38 -11.32
C ARG A 192 9.39 -12.60 -9.84
N LEU A 193 8.67 -11.66 -9.25
CA LEU A 193 8.18 -11.81 -7.89
C LEU A 193 7.02 -12.79 -7.89
N PRO A 194 6.86 -13.56 -6.81
CA PRO A 194 5.81 -14.54 -6.76
C PRO A 194 4.46 -13.79 -6.67
N VAL A 195 3.55 -14.11 -7.58
CA VAL A 195 2.32 -13.34 -7.83
C VAL A 195 1.12 -14.02 -7.18
N SER A 196 0.24 -13.26 -6.52
CA SER A 196 -1.01 -13.79 -5.94
C SER A 196 -2.20 -13.82 -6.90
N CYS A 197 -2.19 -12.98 -7.93
CA CYS A 197 -3.23 -12.88 -8.95
C CYS A 197 -2.67 -12.25 -10.23
N LEU A 198 -3.18 -12.67 -11.39
CA LEU A 198 -2.85 -12.08 -12.70
C LEU A 198 -3.75 -10.88 -13.04
N ASP A 199 -4.16 -10.12 -12.04
CA ASP A 199 -5.10 -8.99 -12.15
C ASP A 199 -4.46 -7.71 -12.68
N HIS A 200 -3.19 -7.47 -12.36
CA HIS A 200 -2.52 -6.21 -12.64
C HIS A 200 -1.10 -6.39 -13.16
N ALA A 201 -0.76 -5.61 -14.19
CA ALA A 201 0.60 -5.45 -14.70
C ALA A 201 0.95 -3.99 -14.93
N CYS A 202 2.24 -3.67 -14.98
CA CYS A 202 2.72 -2.33 -15.26
C CYS A 202 3.69 -2.33 -16.45
N LEU A 203 3.49 -1.40 -17.38
CA LEU A 203 4.44 -1.08 -18.44
C LEU A 203 5.02 0.31 -18.15
N ILE A 204 6.31 0.37 -17.87
CA ILE A 204 7.01 1.62 -17.57
C ILE A 204 7.55 2.19 -18.88
N ILE A 205 7.29 3.48 -19.12
CA ILE A 205 7.87 4.24 -20.22
C ILE A 205 8.97 5.15 -19.64
N PRO A 206 10.24 4.71 -19.68
CA PRO A 206 11.36 5.51 -19.22
C PRO A 206 11.63 6.69 -20.17
N LEU A 207 11.66 7.89 -19.60
CA LEU A 207 11.88 9.17 -20.26
C LEU A 207 13.25 9.69 -19.83
N VAL A 208 14.15 9.83 -20.80
CA VAL A 208 15.50 10.35 -20.54
C VAL A 208 15.46 11.86 -20.62
N LEU A 209 15.65 12.49 -19.46
CA LEU A 209 15.79 13.93 -19.36
C LEU A 209 17.29 14.29 -19.39
N GLU A 210 17.63 15.32 -20.15
CA GLU A 210 19.00 15.82 -20.26
C GLU A 210 19.45 16.44 -18.93
N SER A 211 20.54 15.93 -18.33
CA SER A 211 20.93 16.34 -16.96
C SER A 211 21.23 17.83 -16.81
N ASP A 212 21.53 18.50 -17.91
CA ASP A 212 21.96 19.90 -17.90
C ASP A 212 20.77 20.85 -18.11
N LEU A 213 19.62 20.32 -18.57
CA LEU A 213 18.43 21.10 -18.91
C LEU A 213 17.31 20.99 -17.88
N TRP A 214 17.39 20.01 -16.97
CA TRP A 214 16.33 19.67 -16.04
C TRP A 214 16.87 19.55 -14.62
N CYS A 215 16.14 20.10 -13.65
CA CYS A 215 16.42 19.91 -12.22
C CYS A 215 15.17 19.46 -11.47
N VAL A 216 15.38 18.61 -10.45
CA VAL A 216 14.31 18.15 -9.57
C VAL A 216 14.24 19.06 -8.35
N ILE A 217 13.05 19.55 -8.06
CA ILE A 217 12.76 20.31 -6.85
C ILE A 217 11.91 19.43 -5.94
N PRO A 218 12.43 19.00 -4.78
CA PRO A 218 11.67 18.21 -3.81
C PRO A 218 10.42 18.96 -3.34
N GLY A 219 9.29 18.29 -3.21
CA GLY A 219 8.01 18.90 -2.85
C GLY A 219 8.01 19.60 -1.49
N GLN A 220 8.87 19.19 -0.56
CA GLN A 220 9.09 19.86 0.73
C GLN A 220 9.63 21.29 0.58
N GLN A 221 10.32 21.58 -0.53
CA GLN A 221 10.86 22.90 -0.84
C GLN A 221 9.88 23.76 -1.66
N THR A 222 8.72 23.19 -2.01
CA THR A 222 7.66 23.89 -2.74
C THR A 222 6.54 24.33 -1.80
N ILE A 223 5.60 25.12 -2.33
CA ILE A 223 4.41 25.57 -1.58
C ILE A 223 3.58 24.39 -1.06
N LEU A 224 3.63 23.24 -1.74
CA LEU A 224 2.91 22.04 -1.34
C LEU A 224 3.45 21.43 -0.03
N SER A 225 4.74 21.64 0.25
CA SER A 225 5.43 21.08 1.42
C SER A 225 5.26 19.56 1.60
N ASP A 226 4.94 18.84 0.53
CA ASP A 226 4.69 17.39 0.55
C ASP A 226 5.94 16.63 0.10
N PRO A 227 6.45 15.70 0.92
CA PRO A 227 7.65 14.96 0.60
C PRO A 227 7.49 13.86 -0.45
N ASN A 228 6.27 13.40 -0.74
CA ASN A 228 5.99 12.35 -1.73
C ASN A 228 6.17 12.82 -3.18
N PHE A 229 6.06 14.12 -3.39
CA PHE A 229 6.05 14.73 -4.70
C PHE A 229 7.33 15.51 -4.98
N CYS A 230 7.62 15.71 -6.26
CA CYS A 230 8.62 16.64 -6.73
C CYS A 230 8.11 17.37 -7.98
N MET A 231 8.76 18.48 -8.29
CA MET A 231 8.57 19.22 -9.54
C MET A 231 9.83 19.10 -10.38
N VAL A 232 9.66 18.84 -11.67
CA VAL A 232 10.77 18.83 -12.63
C VAL A 232 10.80 20.17 -13.34
N LYS A 233 11.82 20.99 -13.08
CA LYS A 233 11.96 22.35 -13.62
C LYS A 233 12.95 22.37 -14.78
N ARG A 234 12.60 23.12 -15.82
CA ARG A 234 13.51 23.46 -16.92
C ARG A 234 14.50 24.55 -16.47
N THR A 235 15.79 24.24 -16.49
CA THR A 235 16.88 25.17 -16.18
C THR A 235 17.30 25.97 -17.40
N ASP A 236 18.05 27.06 -17.22
CA ASP A 236 18.77 27.76 -18.28
C ASP A 236 17.93 28.14 -19.51
N LEU A 237 16.65 28.50 -19.32
CA LEU A 237 15.77 28.99 -20.38
C LEU A 237 16.30 30.28 -21.05
N GLU A 238 17.17 31.02 -20.35
CA GLU A 238 17.82 32.23 -20.86
C GLU A 238 18.91 31.91 -21.90
N TYR A 239 19.58 30.77 -21.75
CA TYR A 239 20.69 30.34 -22.61
C TYR A 239 20.26 29.26 -23.63
N THR A 240 19.30 28.44 -23.26
CA THR A 240 18.75 27.34 -24.08
C THR A 240 17.26 27.60 -24.32
N ALA A 241 16.94 28.00 -25.55
CA ALA A 241 15.58 28.33 -25.92
C ALA A 241 14.66 27.11 -25.85
N ARG A 242 13.35 27.36 -25.71
CA ARG A 242 12.33 26.31 -25.83
C ARG A 242 12.42 25.66 -27.23
N GLY A 243 12.44 24.34 -27.25
CA GLY A 243 12.66 23.52 -28.44
C GLY A 243 14.05 22.87 -28.49
N SER A 244 14.97 23.26 -27.61
CA SER A 244 16.25 22.57 -27.45
C SER A 244 16.09 21.17 -26.86
N SER A 245 15.06 20.94 -26.05
CA SER A 245 14.69 19.61 -25.55
C SER A 245 13.38 19.14 -26.18
N PRO A 246 13.27 17.85 -26.60
CA PRO A 246 12.02 17.30 -27.13
C PRO A 246 10.87 17.35 -26.12
N TRP A 247 11.20 17.42 -24.82
CA TRP A 247 10.25 17.50 -23.71
C TRP A 247 9.68 18.91 -23.47
N ASP A 248 10.25 19.95 -24.11
CA ASP A 248 9.77 21.33 -23.97
C ASP A 248 8.30 21.51 -24.39
N ARG A 249 7.77 20.58 -25.21
CA ARG A 249 6.35 20.55 -25.62
C ARG A 249 5.37 20.22 -24.49
N PHE A 250 5.85 19.64 -23.39
CA PHE A 250 5.04 19.26 -22.22
C PHE A 250 5.22 20.24 -21.05
N LEU A 251 5.83 21.41 -21.31
CA LEU A 251 6.02 22.43 -20.29
C LEU A 251 4.71 23.18 -19.99
N VAL A 252 4.42 23.32 -18.71
CA VAL A 252 3.44 24.26 -18.18
C VAL A 252 4.19 25.27 -17.32
N GLY A 253 4.31 26.50 -17.83
CA GLY A 253 5.21 27.50 -17.26
C GLY A 253 6.68 27.15 -17.50
N ALA A 254 7.43 26.86 -16.44
CA ALA A 254 8.83 26.43 -16.48
C ALA A 254 9.02 24.99 -15.96
N TYR A 255 7.93 24.23 -15.79
CA TYR A 255 7.92 22.89 -15.21
C TYR A 255 7.39 21.87 -16.20
N LEU A 256 7.96 20.67 -16.16
CA LEU A 256 7.49 19.53 -16.94
C LEU A 256 6.22 18.97 -16.30
N SER A 257 5.09 19.10 -16.99
CA SER A 257 3.79 18.67 -16.48
C SER A 257 3.61 17.17 -16.68
N SER A 258 3.43 16.43 -15.59
CA SER A 258 3.09 15.01 -15.62
C SER A 258 1.72 14.78 -16.26
N GLN A 259 0.73 15.62 -15.95
CA GLN A 259 -0.61 15.53 -16.51
C GLN A 259 -0.63 15.78 -18.02
N THR A 260 0.01 16.86 -18.50
CA THR A 260 0.04 17.19 -19.94
C THR A 260 0.67 16.05 -20.74
N MET A 261 1.72 15.45 -20.19
CA MET A 261 2.40 14.32 -20.80
C MET A 261 1.52 13.07 -20.82
N VAL A 262 0.88 12.72 -19.70
CA VAL A 262 -0.03 11.56 -19.63
C VAL A 262 -1.22 11.74 -20.54
N GLN A 263 -1.83 12.94 -20.62
CA GLN A 263 -2.91 13.24 -21.55
C GLN A 263 -2.48 13.13 -23.02
N SER A 264 -1.27 13.59 -23.35
CA SER A 264 -0.73 13.44 -24.71
C SER A 264 -0.50 11.97 -25.06
N LEU A 265 0.05 11.19 -24.14
CA LEU A 265 0.21 9.75 -24.31
C LEU A 265 -1.14 9.05 -24.40
N HIS A 266 -2.13 9.45 -23.59
CA HIS A 266 -3.48 8.87 -23.59
C HIS A 266 -4.15 9.06 -24.94
N LYS A 267 -4.13 10.28 -25.49
CA LYS A 267 -4.65 10.55 -26.85
C LYS A 267 -3.96 9.70 -27.92
N THR A 268 -2.66 9.46 -27.77
CA THR A 268 -1.88 8.63 -28.70
C THR A 268 -2.23 7.15 -28.57
N VAL A 269 -2.25 6.63 -27.34
CA VAL A 269 -2.50 5.23 -27.00
C VAL A 269 -3.95 4.85 -27.30
N VAL A 270 -4.92 5.64 -26.85
CA VAL A 270 -6.35 5.36 -27.04
C VAL A 270 -6.82 5.70 -28.45
N GLY A 271 -6.36 6.83 -29.01
CA GLY A 271 -6.90 7.37 -30.26
C GLY A 271 -6.20 6.88 -31.53
N SER A 272 -4.95 6.40 -31.45
CA SER A 272 -4.15 6.12 -32.66
C SER A 272 -3.72 4.66 -32.82
N ILE A 273 -3.80 3.84 -31.77
CA ILE A 273 -3.43 2.41 -31.81
C ILE A 273 -4.65 1.58 -32.15
N ASN A 274 -4.51 0.64 -33.10
CA ASN A 274 -5.55 -0.34 -33.40
C ASN A 274 -5.44 -1.55 -32.46
N TRP A 275 -5.94 -1.39 -31.23
CA TRP A 275 -5.92 -2.45 -30.21
C TRP A 275 -6.68 -3.71 -30.61
N GLN A 276 -7.70 -3.59 -31.47
CA GLN A 276 -8.43 -4.75 -31.97
C GLN A 276 -7.55 -5.61 -32.87
N ALA A 277 -6.79 -5.00 -33.78
CA ALA A 277 -5.86 -5.75 -34.64
C ALA A 277 -4.76 -6.44 -33.82
N ILE A 278 -4.18 -5.75 -32.84
CA ILE A 278 -3.19 -6.34 -31.93
C ILE A 278 -3.81 -7.51 -31.16
N GLY A 279 -5.01 -7.31 -30.60
CA GLY A 279 -5.74 -8.36 -29.89
C GLY A 279 -5.99 -9.61 -30.74
N THR A 280 -6.39 -9.44 -32.00
CA THR A 280 -6.61 -10.58 -32.92
C THR A 280 -5.35 -11.36 -33.27
N VAL A 281 -4.18 -10.72 -33.24
CA VAL A 281 -2.89 -11.39 -33.48
C VAL A 281 -2.43 -12.16 -32.24
N LEU A 282 -2.76 -11.65 -31.06
CA LEU A 282 -2.35 -12.18 -29.77
C LEU A 282 -3.43 -13.07 -29.11
N ASP A 283 -4.47 -13.45 -29.86
CA ASP A 283 -5.62 -14.22 -29.37
C ASP A 283 -6.25 -13.69 -28.07
N CYS A 284 -6.28 -12.35 -27.92
CA CYS A 284 -6.82 -11.68 -26.74
C CYS A 284 -7.69 -10.46 -27.10
N THR A 285 -8.52 -10.02 -26.17
CA THR A 285 -9.25 -8.76 -26.32
C THR A 285 -8.57 -7.67 -25.52
N ILE A 286 -8.00 -6.67 -26.20
CA ILE A 286 -7.36 -5.51 -25.57
C ILE A 286 -8.28 -4.30 -25.73
N LYS A 287 -8.65 -3.68 -24.61
CA LYS A 287 -9.50 -2.48 -24.57
C LYS A 287 -8.82 -1.37 -23.77
N PRO A 288 -8.54 -0.21 -24.36
CA PRO A 288 -8.09 0.93 -23.57
C PRO A 288 -9.24 1.49 -22.72
N ASN A 289 -8.93 1.97 -21.52
CA ASN A 289 -9.87 2.72 -20.72
C ASN A 289 -10.06 4.13 -21.29
N ILE A 290 -11.28 4.44 -21.70
CA ILE A 290 -11.66 5.72 -22.32
C ILE A 290 -12.19 6.72 -21.29
N ALA A 291 -12.74 6.24 -20.17
CA ALA A 291 -13.50 7.06 -19.24
C ALA A 291 -12.61 7.91 -18.31
N THR A 292 -11.38 7.47 -18.06
CA THR A 292 -10.42 8.13 -17.17
C THR A 292 -9.20 8.61 -17.95
N ASP A 293 -8.60 9.71 -17.52
CA ASP A 293 -7.30 10.19 -18.03
C ASP A 293 -6.12 9.26 -17.65
N GLU A 294 -6.39 8.17 -16.93
CA GLU A 294 -5.40 7.16 -16.60
C GLU A 294 -5.08 6.26 -17.80
N LEU A 295 -3.78 5.99 -18.02
CA LEU A 295 -3.31 5.07 -19.04
C LEU A 295 -3.48 3.61 -18.57
N LYS A 296 -4.70 3.09 -18.74
CA LYS A 296 -5.06 1.71 -18.40
C LYS A 296 -5.54 0.94 -19.63
N LEU A 297 -5.07 -0.29 -19.79
CA LEU A 297 -5.55 -1.26 -20.78
C LEU A 297 -6.14 -2.46 -20.07
N GLU A 298 -7.36 -2.83 -20.42
CA GLU A 298 -8.00 -4.07 -20.01
C GLU A 298 -7.67 -5.15 -21.05
N VAL A 299 -7.12 -6.28 -20.59
CA VAL A 299 -6.73 -7.42 -21.42
C VAL A 299 -7.48 -8.65 -20.95
N VAL A 300 -8.36 -9.13 -21.80
CA VAL A 300 -9.12 -10.37 -21.57
C VAL A 300 -8.50 -11.48 -22.42
N HIS A 301 -7.87 -12.43 -21.75
CA HIS A 301 -7.30 -13.65 -22.32
C HIS A 301 -8.17 -14.86 -21.92
N PRO A 302 -8.22 -15.97 -22.69
CA PRO A 302 -9.04 -17.14 -22.32
C PRO A 302 -8.77 -17.70 -20.91
N TYR A 303 -7.54 -17.56 -20.40
CA TYR A 303 -7.15 -18.10 -19.09
C TYR A 303 -7.15 -17.07 -17.95
N PHE A 304 -7.05 -15.78 -18.26
CA PHE A 304 -6.95 -14.74 -17.23
C PHE A 304 -7.44 -13.38 -17.75
N HIS A 305 -7.79 -12.53 -16.81
CA HIS A 305 -8.17 -11.14 -17.05
C HIS A 305 -7.21 -10.22 -16.30
N MET A 306 -6.65 -9.24 -17.00
CA MET A 306 -5.59 -8.38 -16.47
C MET A 306 -5.78 -6.93 -16.88
N ILE A 307 -5.46 -6.01 -15.97
CA ILE A 307 -5.37 -4.58 -16.20
C ILE A 307 -3.90 -4.18 -16.27
N ILE A 308 -3.47 -3.68 -17.44
CA ILE A 308 -2.14 -3.14 -17.66
C ILE A 308 -2.16 -1.63 -17.44
N ARG A 309 -1.34 -1.14 -16.52
CA ARG A 309 -1.11 0.29 -16.30
C ARG A 309 0.14 0.73 -17.05
N ILE A 310 0.03 1.77 -17.87
CA ILE A 310 1.19 2.35 -18.56
C ILE A 310 1.65 3.57 -17.74
N LEU A 311 2.90 3.56 -17.29
CA LEU A 311 3.43 4.52 -16.33
C LEU A 311 4.65 5.24 -16.91
N PRO A 312 4.52 6.52 -17.31
CA PRO A 312 5.67 7.33 -17.68
C PRO A 312 6.57 7.59 -16.47
N MET A 313 7.87 7.44 -16.67
CA MET A 313 8.87 7.59 -15.62
C MET A 313 9.99 8.51 -16.10
N ALA A 314 10.15 9.67 -15.47
CA ALA A 314 11.31 10.53 -15.67
C ALA A 314 12.50 9.92 -14.94
N VAL A 315 13.54 9.59 -15.70
CA VAL A 315 14.80 9.07 -15.18
C VAL A 315 15.79 10.23 -15.12
N ILE A 316 16.13 10.66 -13.90
CA ILE A 316 17.07 11.74 -13.63
C ILE A 316 18.18 11.18 -12.74
N LYS A 317 19.38 11.77 -12.74
CA LYS A 317 20.52 11.32 -11.91
C LYS A 317 20.16 11.14 -10.42
N ASP A 318 19.18 11.89 -9.93
CA ASP A 318 18.79 11.93 -8.52
C ASP A 318 17.64 10.96 -8.16
N GLY A 319 17.14 10.15 -9.11
CA GLY A 319 16.14 9.10 -8.84
C GLY A 319 15.13 8.88 -9.97
N ASP A 320 14.27 7.88 -9.75
CA ASP A 320 13.17 7.51 -10.64
C ASP A 320 11.86 8.20 -10.21
N PHE A 321 11.29 9.03 -11.09
CA PHE A 321 10.08 9.80 -10.81
C PHE A 321 8.93 9.38 -11.73
N LEU A 322 7.85 8.89 -11.14
CA LEU A 322 6.65 8.49 -11.87
C LEU A 322 5.74 9.70 -12.14
N ALA A 323 5.15 9.74 -13.32
CA ALA A 323 4.10 10.68 -13.63
C ALA A 323 2.87 10.32 -12.77
N HIS A 324 2.57 11.17 -11.78
CA HIS A 324 1.41 10.97 -10.92
C HIS A 324 0.18 11.52 -11.63
N CYS A 325 -0.78 10.65 -11.91
CA CYS A 325 -2.06 11.00 -12.52
C CYS A 325 -3.18 10.30 -11.75
N CYS A 326 -3.43 10.75 -10.53
CA CYS A 326 -4.64 10.41 -9.81
C CYS A 326 -5.61 11.60 -9.82
N ALA A 327 -6.90 11.31 -9.99
CA ALA A 327 -7.97 12.26 -9.76
C ALA A 327 -7.95 12.64 -8.26
N GLY A 328 -7.31 13.76 -7.93
CA GLY A 328 -7.02 14.16 -6.54
C GLY A 328 -5.59 14.63 -6.29
N ALA A 329 -4.71 14.59 -7.30
CA ALA A 329 -3.39 15.21 -7.21
C ALA A 329 -3.53 16.70 -6.86
N PRO A 330 -2.73 17.23 -5.91
CA PRO A 330 -2.87 18.62 -5.47
C PRO A 330 -2.44 19.62 -6.56
N ALA A 331 -1.64 19.18 -7.55
CA ALA A 331 -1.32 19.97 -8.73
C ALA A 331 -0.95 19.08 -9.94
N ASP A 332 -1.19 19.60 -11.14
CA ASP A 332 -1.01 18.93 -12.43
C ASP A 332 0.46 18.72 -12.86
N ASN A 333 1.39 19.38 -12.18
CA ASN A 333 2.82 19.39 -12.52
C ASN A 333 3.67 18.47 -11.63
N LEU A 334 3.03 17.64 -10.82
CA LEU A 334 3.71 16.85 -9.81
C LEU A 334 4.10 15.47 -10.31
N TRP A 335 5.31 15.11 -9.95
CA TRP A 335 5.87 13.79 -10.14
C TRP A 335 5.99 13.13 -8.78
N GLN A 336 5.73 11.83 -8.72
CA GLN A 336 5.83 11.06 -7.49
C GLN A 336 7.14 10.28 -7.49
N GLN A 337 7.87 10.32 -6.39
CA GLN A 337 9.07 9.49 -6.25
C GLN A 337 8.68 8.03 -6.13
N SER A 338 9.31 7.16 -6.93
CA SER A 338 9.11 5.72 -6.89
C SER A 338 10.24 5.05 -6.13
N PHE A 339 9.91 4.22 -5.15
CA PHE A 339 10.86 3.35 -4.43
C PHE A 339 10.69 1.87 -4.80
N TYR A 340 9.84 1.58 -5.79
CA TYR A 340 9.43 0.21 -6.09
C TYR A 340 10.61 -0.72 -6.39
N LYS A 341 11.60 -0.27 -7.17
CA LYS A 341 12.76 -1.11 -7.53
C LYS A 341 13.60 -1.40 -6.28
N GLU A 342 13.84 -0.40 -5.47
CA GLU A 342 14.58 -0.48 -4.21
C GLU A 342 13.87 -1.39 -3.20
N GLU A 343 12.54 -1.25 -3.06
CA GLU A 343 11.70 -2.11 -2.21
C GLU A 343 11.83 -3.58 -2.59
N VAL A 344 11.70 -3.88 -3.89
CA VAL A 344 11.72 -5.23 -4.42
C VAL A 344 13.11 -5.85 -4.33
N SER A 345 14.15 -5.14 -4.78
CA SER A 345 15.53 -5.60 -4.68
C SER A 345 15.90 -5.86 -3.22
N ARG A 346 15.48 -4.99 -2.29
CA ARG A 346 15.78 -5.19 -0.87
C ARG A 346 15.11 -6.42 -0.28
N LEU A 347 13.83 -6.67 -0.59
CA LEU A 347 13.14 -7.88 -0.13
C LEU A 347 13.77 -9.16 -0.71
N GLN A 348 14.14 -9.14 -1.99
CA GLN A 348 14.83 -10.26 -2.63
C GLN A 348 16.20 -10.51 -2.02
N GLU A 349 16.98 -9.46 -1.77
CA GLU A 349 18.29 -9.58 -1.09
C GLU A 349 18.15 -10.23 0.28
N LEU A 350 17.16 -9.81 1.08
CA LEU A 350 16.91 -10.35 2.40
C LEU A 350 16.54 -11.85 2.33
N ASP A 351 15.55 -12.21 1.52
CA ASP A 351 15.14 -13.62 1.38
C ASP A 351 16.24 -14.49 0.76
N ASN A 352 17.04 -13.97 -0.17
CA ASN A 352 18.19 -14.72 -0.73
C ASN A 352 19.31 -14.92 0.29
N SER A 353 19.44 -14.02 1.28
CA SER A 353 20.52 -14.08 2.28
C SER A 353 20.28 -15.14 3.35
N ASP A 354 19.03 -15.35 3.77
CA ASP A 354 18.66 -16.26 4.85
C ASP A 354 17.68 -17.37 4.41
N SER A 355 17.38 -17.46 3.12
CA SER A 355 16.30 -18.32 2.57
C SER A 355 14.96 -18.07 3.27
N GLY A 356 14.68 -16.79 3.54
CA GLY A 356 13.52 -16.33 4.27
C GLY A 356 12.21 -16.43 3.49
N ILE A 357 11.11 -16.30 4.22
CA ILE A 357 9.74 -16.42 3.69
C ILE A 357 9.04 -15.06 3.50
N ARG A 358 9.76 -13.93 3.43
CA ARG A 358 9.13 -12.59 3.41
C ARG A 358 8.22 -12.42 2.20
N LEU A 359 8.70 -12.84 1.03
CA LEU A 359 7.91 -12.81 -0.20
C LEU A 359 6.70 -13.76 -0.15
N LYS A 360 6.83 -14.92 0.51
CA LYS A 360 5.70 -15.85 0.73
C LYS A 360 4.64 -15.21 1.64
N CYS A 361 5.06 -14.58 2.74
CA CYS A 361 4.17 -13.83 3.63
C CYS A 361 3.49 -12.66 2.90
N PHE A 362 4.24 -11.92 2.07
CA PHE A 362 3.70 -10.84 1.23
C PHE A 362 2.59 -11.34 0.29
N GLN A 363 2.79 -12.48 -0.37
CA GLN A 363 1.77 -13.07 -1.25
C GLN A 363 0.49 -13.43 -0.51
N ILE A 364 0.62 -14.05 0.67
CA ILE A 364 -0.52 -14.40 1.50
C ILE A 364 -1.29 -13.15 1.89
N LEU A 365 -0.60 -12.12 2.40
CA LEU A 365 -1.22 -10.83 2.75
C LEU A 365 -1.91 -10.18 1.55
N LYS A 366 -1.30 -10.23 0.36
CA LYS A 366 -1.92 -9.70 -0.87
C LYS A 366 -3.18 -10.50 -1.25
N GLY A 367 -3.17 -11.82 -1.09
CA GLY A 367 -4.35 -12.66 -1.27
C GLY A 367 -5.47 -12.30 -0.29
N VAL A 368 -5.13 -12.19 1.00
CA VAL A 368 -6.04 -11.78 2.07
C VAL A 368 -6.69 -10.42 1.79
N CYS A 369 -5.89 -9.43 1.37
CA CYS A 369 -6.41 -8.09 1.05
C CYS A 369 -7.34 -8.10 -0.18
N ARG A 370 -7.14 -9.03 -1.12
CA ARG A 370 -8.03 -9.21 -2.28
C ARG A 370 -9.36 -9.83 -1.87
N ASP A 371 -9.32 -10.82 -1.00
CA ASP A 371 -10.49 -11.60 -0.61
C ASP A 371 -11.37 -10.83 0.41
N CYS A 372 -10.81 -9.80 1.05
CA CYS A 372 -11.51 -8.87 1.96
C CYS A 372 -11.81 -7.53 1.28
N PRO A 373 -13.07 -7.20 0.96
CA PRO A 373 -13.42 -5.89 0.39
C PRO A 373 -13.03 -4.70 1.28
N SER A 374 -13.12 -4.87 2.61
CA SER A 374 -12.72 -3.85 3.59
C SER A 374 -11.23 -3.51 3.51
N LEU A 375 -10.38 -4.41 2.99
CA LEU A 375 -8.94 -4.22 2.85
C LEU A 375 -8.52 -3.77 1.45
N SER A 376 -9.48 -3.47 0.56
CA SER A 376 -9.21 -3.12 -0.84
C SER A 376 -8.36 -1.86 -1.03
N HIS A 377 -8.35 -0.96 -0.04
CA HIS A 377 -7.53 0.26 -0.04
C HIS A 377 -6.06 0.02 0.37
N LEU A 378 -5.72 -1.16 0.90
CA LEU A 378 -4.33 -1.52 1.20
C LEU A 378 -3.58 -1.93 -0.07
N ASN A 379 -2.80 -0.99 -0.57
CA ASN A 379 -1.90 -1.23 -1.70
C ASN A 379 -0.69 -2.10 -1.33
N SER A 380 -0.12 -2.75 -2.35
CA SER A 380 1.08 -3.58 -2.20
C SER A 380 2.30 -2.83 -1.64
N THR A 381 2.38 -1.52 -1.84
CA THR A 381 3.44 -0.67 -1.24
C THR A 381 3.35 -0.64 0.29
N HIS A 382 2.15 -0.50 0.86
CA HIS A 382 1.96 -0.53 2.32
C HIS A 382 2.48 -1.85 2.93
N LEU A 383 2.13 -2.97 2.29
CA LEU A 383 2.53 -4.31 2.73
C LEU A 383 4.05 -4.51 2.64
N ARG A 384 4.69 -4.10 1.53
CA ARG A 384 6.15 -4.22 1.37
C ARG A 384 6.92 -3.41 2.41
N HIS A 385 6.52 -2.17 2.66
CA HIS A 385 7.21 -1.33 3.66
C HIS A 385 7.04 -1.87 5.07
N THR A 386 5.85 -2.37 5.43
CA THR A 386 5.65 -2.99 6.74
C THR A 386 6.52 -4.24 6.90
N LEU A 387 6.62 -5.08 5.87
CA LEU A 387 7.51 -6.24 5.88
C LEU A 387 8.99 -5.85 5.98
N LEU A 388 9.42 -4.78 5.30
CA LEU A 388 10.79 -4.28 5.38
C LEU A 388 11.14 -3.78 6.79
N HIS A 389 10.24 -3.03 7.45
CA HIS A 389 10.41 -2.60 8.84
C HIS A 389 10.45 -3.79 9.81
N LEU A 390 9.55 -4.76 9.65
CA LEU A 390 9.59 -5.97 10.48
C LEU A 390 10.85 -6.82 10.24
N SER A 391 11.42 -6.75 9.05
CA SER A 391 12.65 -7.47 8.70
C SER A 391 13.90 -6.88 9.34
N THR A 392 13.88 -5.60 9.74
CA THR A 392 14.99 -5.00 10.50
C THR A 392 14.88 -5.28 11.99
N GLU A 393 13.66 -5.45 12.50
CA GLU A 393 13.41 -5.73 13.92
C GLU A 393 13.52 -7.23 14.25
N SER A 394 13.07 -8.10 13.36
CA SER A 394 13.03 -9.54 13.57
C SER A 394 13.96 -10.30 12.61
N SER A 395 14.85 -11.13 13.17
CA SER A 395 15.85 -11.87 12.40
C SER A 395 15.39 -13.26 11.93
N ASP A 396 14.38 -13.84 12.56
CA ASP A 396 13.90 -15.17 12.20
C ASP A 396 12.77 -15.09 11.16
N TRP A 397 13.08 -15.50 9.93
CA TRP A 397 12.14 -15.61 8.81
C TRP A 397 12.10 -17.03 8.26
N THR A 398 12.26 -18.02 9.14
CA THR A 398 12.10 -19.44 8.78
C THR A 398 10.64 -19.78 8.51
N GLU A 399 10.40 -20.85 7.73
CA GLU A 399 9.04 -21.30 7.42
C GLU A 399 8.20 -21.57 8.66
N THR A 400 8.79 -22.11 9.73
CA THR A 400 8.10 -22.39 10.99
C THR A 400 7.57 -21.15 11.70
N ALA A 401 8.13 -19.97 11.41
CA ALA A 401 7.71 -18.70 12.00
C ALA A 401 6.68 -17.94 11.15
N LEU A 402 6.18 -18.51 10.04
CA LEU A 402 5.26 -17.82 9.13
C LEU A 402 4.00 -17.30 9.83
N ALA A 403 3.35 -18.13 10.66
CA ALA A 403 2.15 -17.74 11.39
C ALA A 403 2.42 -16.57 12.34
N ASP A 404 3.53 -16.61 13.08
CA ASP A 404 3.91 -15.54 13.99
C ASP A 404 4.24 -14.25 13.23
N ARG A 405 4.96 -14.35 12.10
CA ARG A 405 5.27 -13.18 11.25
C ARG A 405 4.02 -12.59 10.61
N PHE A 406 3.11 -13.43 10.13
CA PHE A 406 1.84 -12.98 9.58
C PHE A 406 1.05 -12.16 10.60
N LEU A 407 0.89 -12.66 11.82
CA LEU A 407 0.20 -11.94 12.89
C LEU A 407 0.92 -10.66 13.30
N ARG A 408 2.25 -10.65 13.34
CA ARG A 408 3.06 -9.44 13.61
C ARG A 408 2.90 -8.37 12.53
N VAL A 409 2.80 -8.75 11.26
CA VAL A 409 2.51 -7.79 10.18
C VAL A 409 1.14 -7.15 10.37
N LEU A 410 0.13 -7.93 10.73
CA LEU A 410 -1.19 -7.39 11.02
C LEU A 410 -1.17 -6.45 12.23
N GLU A 411 -0.46 -6.83 13.30
CA GLU A 411 -0.29 -5.99 14.50
C GLU A 411 0.37 -4.65 14.18
N GLU A 412 1.47 -4.64 13.41
CA GLU A 412 2.15 -3.41 13.00
C GLU A 412 1.31 -2.54 12.05
N LEU A 413 0.55 -3.17 11.13
CA LEU A 413 -0.37 -2.43 10.27
C LEU A 413 -1.48 -1.76 11.08
N ILE A 414 -2.09 -2.48 12.03
CA ILE A 414 -3.12 -1.92 12.93
C ILE A 414 -2.52 -0.77 13.74
N GLY A 415 -1.35 -0.97 14.37
CA GLY A 415 -0.67 0.07 15.13
C GLY A 415 -0.25 1.29 14.28
N SER A 416 0.04 1.09 13.00
CA SER A 416 0.35 2.18 12.06
C SER A 416 -0.91 2.94 11.63
N LEU A 417 -2.05 2.24 11.47
CA LEU A 417 -3.34 2.85 11.16
C LEU A 417 -3.88 3.65 12.35
N ASP A 418 -3.73 3.15 13.57
CA ASP A 418 -4.10 3.87 14.81
C ASP A 418 -3.33 5.20 14.93
N LYS A 419 -2.07 5.22 14.48
CA LYS A 419 -1.25 6.44 14.41
C LYS A 419 -1.56 7.31 13.19
N GLY A 420 -2.30 6.79 12.21
CA GLY A 420 -2.53 7.41 10.90
C GLY A 420 -1.24 7.62 10.09
N PHE A 421 -0.17 6.89 10.41
CA PHE A 421 1.16 7.14 9.88
C PHE A 421 1.94 5.85 9.66
N LEU A 422 2.22 5.54 8.39
CA LEU A 422 3.12 4.45 7.99
C LEU A 422 4.33 5.06 7.28
N PRO A 423 5.52 5.08 7.92
CA PRO A 423 6.73 5.62 7.30
C PRO A 423 7.20 4.75 6.14
N SER A 424 7.66 5.39 5.05
CA SER A 424 8.45 4.68 4.04
C SER A 424 9.80 4.25 4.62
N TYR A 425 10.14 2.98 4.42
CA TYR A 425 11.42 2.39 4.81
C TYR A 425 12.66 3.14 4.28
N PHE A 426 12.56 3.76 3.09
CA PHE A 426 13.67 4.50 2.48
C PHE A 426 13.67 5.98 2.83
N ASN A 427 12.58 6.49 3.40
CA ASN A 427 12.42 7.89 3.76
C ASN A 427 11.36 8.05 4.84
N ASP A 428 11.80 8.13 6.10
CA ASP A 428 10.93 8.21 7.28
C ASP A 428 10.00 9.44 7.30
N LYS A 429 10.27 10.45 6.46
CA LYS A 429 9.42 11.64 6.34
C LYS A 429 8.17 11.38 5.49
N LEU A 430 8.14 10.30 4.72
CA LEU A 430 7.01 9.96 3.84
C LEU A 430 5.98 9.15 4.60
N ASN A 431 4.77 9.69 4.71
CA ASN A 431 3.61 8.91 5.14
C ASN A 431 2.97 8.23 3.93
N LEU A 432 2.99 6.91 3.89
CA LEU A 432 2.35 6.14 2.84
C LEU A 432 0.80 6.21 2.92
N PHE A 433 0.24 6.44 4.11
CA PHE A 433 -1.20 6.62 4.31
C PHE A 433 -1.71 8.03 3.97
N SER A 434 -0.84 8.95 3.53
CA SER A 434 -1.22 10.33 3.16
C SER A 434 -2.32 10.42 2.09
N SER A 435 -2.48 9.39 1.26
CA SER A 435 -3.50 9.32 0.21
C SER A 435 -4.84 8.74 0.66
N LEU A 436 -4.91 8.15 1.86
CA LEU A 436 -6.12 7.53 2.39
C LEU A 436 -6.96 8.57 3.13
N ARG A 437 -8.28 8.45 3.04
CA ARG A 437 -9.19 9.29 3.82
C ARG A 437 -9.34 8.73 5.23
N ALA A 438 -9.82 9.55 6.16
CA ALA A 438 -10.05 9.12 7.54
C ALA A 438 -11.04 7.95 7.60
N GLU A 439 -12.09 7.97 6.79
CA GLU A 439 -13.07 6.87 6.75
C GLU A 439 -12.43 5.56 6.25
N ASP A 440 -11.53 5.67 5.26
CA ASP A 440 -10.82 4.51 4.71
C ASP A 440 -9.86 3.92 5.76
N ILE A 441 -9.21 4.76 6.58
CA ILE A 441 -8.33 4.31 7.68
C ILE A 441 -9.10 3.55 8.74
N ASP A 442 -10.28 4.04 9.14
CA ASP A 442 -11.13 3.38 10.14
C ASP A 442 -11.66 2.03 9.62
N GLU A 443 -12.11 1.97 8.36
CA GLU A 443 -12.60 0.74 7.73
C GLU A 443 -11.49 -0.31 7.58
N LEU A 444 -10.28 0.13 7.19
CA LEU A 444 -9.09 -0.71 7.12
C LEU A 444 -8.71 -1.26 8.51
N GLY A 445 -8.72 -0.41 9.54
CA GLY A 445 -8.40 -0.80 10.91
C GLY A 445 -9.35 -1.87 11.43
N TYR A 446 -10.65 -1.68 11.22
CA TYR A 446 -11.67 -2.66 11.59
C TYR A 446 -11.52 -3.97 10.81
N GLY A 447 -11.30 -3.89 9.49
CA GLY A 447 -11.08 -5.06 8.64
C GLY A 447 -9.86 -5.89 9.08
N LEU A 448 -8.74 -5.24 9.39
CA LEU A 448 -7.54 -5.92 9.88
C LEU A 448 -7.75 -6.52 11.27
N TYR A 449 -8.50 -5.84 12.16
CA TYR A 449 -8.81 -6.38 13.48
C TYR A 449 -9.64 -7.66 13.40
N GLN A 450 -10.60 -7.74 12.46
CA GLN A 450 -11.36 -8.96 12.20
C GLN A 450 -10.44 -10.10 11.74
N VAL A 451 -9.56 -9.83 10.77
CA VAL A 451 -8.59 -10.82 10.28
C VAL A 451 -7.62 -11.25 11.39
N PHE A 452 -7.21 -10.34 12.27
CA PHE A 452 -6.33 -10.64 13.39
C PHE A 452 -7.03 -11.49 14.47
N SER A 453 -8.30 -11.22 14.74
CA SER A 453 -9.08 -11.92 15.77
C SER A 453 -9.47 -13.32 15.34
N GLU A 454 -9.88 -13.49 14.09
CA GLU A 454 -10.39 -14.74 13.51
C GLU A 454 -9.72 -15.02 12.15
N PRO A 455 -8.39 -15.27 12.11
CA PRO A 455 -7.68 -15.50 10.86
C PRO A 455 -8.16 -16.77 10.14
N ASP A 456 -8.69 -17.72 10.90
CA ASP A 456 -9.13 -19.01 10.41
C ASP A 456 -10.35 -18.92 9.48
N ASP A 457 -11.28 -18.00 9.75
CA ASP A 457 -12.51 -17.87 8.96
C ASP A 457 -12.23 -17.33 7.55
N LEU A 458 -11.15 -16.57 7.43
CA LEU A 458 -10.71 -16.04 6.14
C LEU A 458 -9.97 -17.08 5.29
N LEU A 459 -9.13 -17.89 5.94
CA LEU A 459 -8.25 -18.86 5.29
C LEU A 459 -8.96 -20.16 4.87
N ASN A 460 -10.23 -20.33 5.25
CA ASN A 460 -11.07 -21.48 4.89
C ASN A 460 -11.92 -21.27 3.61
N ARG A 461 -11.85 -20.10 2.99
CA ARG A 461 -12.50 -19.80 1.69
C ARG A 461 -11.58 -20.16 0.54
#